data_AF-A0A5C6PWY9-F1
#
_entry.id   AF-A0A5C6PWY9-F1
#
_cell.length_a   1.000
_cell.length_b   1.000
_cell.length_c   1.000
_cell.angle_alpha   90.00
_cell.angle_beta   90.00
_cell.angle_gamma   90.00
#
_symmetry.space_group_name_H-M   'P 1'
#
loop_
_entity.id
_entity.type
_entity.pdbx_description
1 polymer ?
#
loop_
_entity_poly.entity_id
_entity_poly.type
_entity_poly.pdbx_seq_one_letter_code
_entity_poly.pdbx_strand_id
1 'polypeptide(L)'
;MTSGRAAATTFGAVALAASVALVPTAAVAATPADVAQNGGAARSIDDSTQAILDSVQGGPAKNVILLIGDGMGDSEITSARNYEYGAGGVLPGIDALPLTGQYTTYSLTRDGKADYVPDSAATGSAWATGTKTYDNAVSVDIAGTPQDTLLEIAKANGLKTGNVTTSEVQDATPAVQAAHVAARSCYGPDSVTQCGADALDQGGRGSISEQIIGTRADLTLGGGSASFRQAARAGQYQGDTLFDQAGDRGYQVIGDAAGLSGLAAADQTAPVLGTFTDGNFPTRFAPSTATVGGGDLAPQRCTPNPARLSTDLSLQAMTEKSIDLLDNEDGFFLQVEGASIDKRDHSADACGQIGEVLDLDEAVQAALDFAKADGNTMVIVTADHAHTSQIVDGTPPTSLSTSLLTNEGSTMKIAYGTAAAGGSQQHTGSQLRVAGYGPGAANVVGLIDQTDNFFTIVNALELDRNLDGLSNDATISAPAEVAPGTDFTVTASGIEGDRQVSGVFTPATGDPVDLGYVDVIDGIATFTVTAPTALGAGTVTLTGVQSGVELTAAVNVIAGAVTPAPSATPTPGAVPADGGNTAGGVGTAGSGNGPLAFTGSEVLPALLLALMLTGAGAVLVVRRRRRAGMIDHSGVQM
;
A
#
# COMPACT_ATOMS: atom_id res chain seq x y z
N MET A 1 -3.95 46.56 -77.18
CA MET A 1 -3.67 46.18 -75.78
C MET A 1 -3.07 44.78 -75.79
N THR A 2 -1.86 44.70 -75.26
CA THR A 2 -0.92 43.58 -75.06
C THR A 2 -1.59 42.31 -74.48
N SER A 3 -1.53 41.16 -75.17
CA SER A 3 -0.56 40.06 -75.04
C SER A 3 -0.65 39.24 -73.73
N GLY A 4 -0.70 37.90 -73.84
CA GLY A 4 -0.32 37.01 -72.72
C GLY A 4 -0.88 35.59 -72.81
N ARG A 5 0.01 34.61 -72.84
CA ARG A 5 -0.21 33.16 -73.00
C ARG A 5 -0.40 32.43 -71.66
N ALA A 6 -1.02 31.24 -71.75
CA ALA A 6 -0.72 29.96 -71.08
C ALA A 6 -0.52 29.88 -69.55
N ALA A 7 -1.20 28.92 -68.91
CA ALA A 7 -0.61 27.66 -68.39
C ALA A 7 -1.58 26.97 -67.39
N ALA A 8 -1.56 25.64 -67.40
CA ALA A 8 -2.30 24.76 -66.51
C ALA A 8 -1.60 24.62 -65.14
N THR A 9 -2.37 24.37 -64.07
CA THR A 9 -1.85 23.78 -62.82
C THR A 9 -2.96 23.05 -62.05
N THR A 10 -2.50 21.98 -61.39
CA THR A 10 -3.20 20.88 -60.73
C THR A 10 -3.22 21.06 -59.20
N PHE A 11 -4.02 20.24 -58.50
CA PHE A 11 -4.08 19.98 -57.03
C PHE A 11 -4.69 21.08 -56.14
N GLY A 12 -5.47 20.79 -55.10
CA GLY A 12 -5.88 19.53 -54.49
C GLY A 12 -7.02 19.79 -53.49
N ALA A 13 -7.91 18.83 -53.32
CA ALA A 13 -8.98 18.87 -52.32
C ALA A 13 -8.43 18.30 -51.00
N VAL A 14 -8.34 19.16 -49.98
CA VAL A 14 -8.13 18.74 -48.59
C VAL A 14 -9.52 18.46 -48.01
N ALA A 15 -9.78 17.18 -47.72
CA ALA A 15 -10.94 16.77 -46.94
C ALA A 15 -10.61 16.96 -45.45
N LEU A 16 -11.28 17.91 -44.80
CA LEU A 16 -11.25 18.08 -43.35
C LEU A 16 -12.13 16.98 -42.72
N ALA A 17 -11.51 15.92 -42.18
CA ALA A 17 -12.19 14.97 -41.32
C ALA A 17 -12.28 15.57 -39.91
N ALA A 18 -13.46 16.05 -39.52
CA ALA A 18 -13.75 16.43 -38.15
C ALA A 18 -13.95 15.15 -37.31
N SER A 19 -12.87 14.69 -36.68
CA SER A 19 -12.94 13.73 -35.58
C SER A 19 -13.52 14.44 -34.35
N VAL A 20 -14.80 14.21 -34.08
CA VAL A 20 -15.40 14.52 -32.78
C VAL A 20 -14.84 13.50 -31.79
N ALA A 21 -13.80 13.91 -31.05
CA ALA A 21 -13.38 13.20 -29.86
C ALA A 21 -14.52 13.28 -28.83
N LEU A 22 -15.17 12.15 -28.55
CA LEU A 22 -16.01 12.00 -27.37
C LEU A 22 -15.08 11.99 -26.17
N VAL A 23 -14.91 13.15 -25.54
CA VAL A 23 -14.32 13.26 -24.21
C VAL A 23 -15.28 12.53 -23.25
N PRO A 24 -14.81 11.59 -22.41
CA PRO A 24 -15.64 11.07 -21.35
C PRO A 24 -16.00 12.26 -20.45
N THR A 25 -17.29 12.57 -20.39
CA THR A 25 -17.77 13.63 -19.51
C THR A 25 -17.59 13.12 -18.09
N ALA A 26 -16.57 13.64 -17.41
CA ALA A 26 -16.55 13.63 -15.95
C ALA A 26 -17.93 14.12 -15.50
N ALA A 27 -18.62 13.33 -14.69
CA ALA A 27 -19.89 13.70 -14.10
C ALA A 27 -19.66 14.98 -13.29
N VAL A 28 -19.99 16.11 -13.90
CA VAL A 28 -20.04 17.41 -13.22
C VAL A 28 -21.05 17.23 -12.10
N ALA A 29 -20.62 17.49 -10.86
CA ALA A 29 -21.50 17.53 -9.70
C ALA A 29 -22.73 18.37 -10.05
N ALA A 30 -23.86 17.70 -10.29
CA ALA A 30 -25.11 18.37 -10.53
C ALA A 30 -25.43 19.18 -9.26
N THR A 31 -25.80 20.44 -9.41
CA THR A 31 -26.49 21.20 -8.35
C THR A 31 -27.53 20.28 -7.72
N PRO A 32 -27.65 20.18 -6.38
CA PRO A 32 -28.59 19.27 -5.76
C PRO A 32 -29.95 19.49 -6.41
N ALA A 33 -30.40 18.52 -7.18
CA ALA A 33 -31.77 18.50 -7.62
C ALA A 33 -32.62 18.54 -6.35
N ASP A 34 -33.75 19.25 -6.37
CA ASP A 34 -34.65 19.26 -5.22
C ASP A 34 -34.97 17.80 -4.87
N VAL A 35 -34.42 17.32 -3.75
CA VAL A 35 -34.51 15.92 -3.32
C VAL A 35 -35.95 15.49 -3.06
N ALA A 36 -36.87 16.45 -2.91
CA ALA A 36 -38.30 16.21 -2.82
C ALA A 36 -38.97 15.97 -4.19
N GLN A 37 -38.29 16.19 -5.31
CA GLN A 37 -38.80 15.94 -6.65
C GLN A 37 -38.47 14.53 -7.14
N ASN A 38 -39.26 14.04 -8.10
CA ASN A 38 -38.98 12.78 -8.77
C ASN A 38 -37.59 12.80 -9.42
N GLY A 39 -36.76 11.82 -9.06
CA GLY A 39 -35.36 11.72 -9.52
C GLY A 39 -34.36 12.62 -8.76
N GLY A 40 -34.82 13.52 -7.89
CA GLY A 40 -33.94 14.50 -7.21
C GLY A 40 -32.92 13.90 -6.24
N ALA A 41 -33.18 12.69 -5.74
CA ALA A 41 -32.28 11.94 -4.87
C ALA A 41 -31.57 10.76 -5.59
N ALA A 42 -31.77 10.59 -6.91
CA ALA A 42 -31.17 9.48 -7.64
C ALA A 42 -29.66 9.71 -7.83
N ARG A 43 -28.84 8.74 -7.38
CA ARG A 43 -27.38 8.72 -7.59
C ARG A 43 -26.99 8.17 -8.96
N SER A 44 -27.88 7.38 -9.57
CA SER A 44 -27.76 6.87 -10.93
C SER A 44 -29.12 6.95 -11.61
N ILE A 45 -29.27 7.86 -12.58
CA ILE A 45 -30.49 8.03 -13.37
C ILE A 45 -30.44 7.16 -14.62
N ASP A 46 -29.24 6.94 -15.15
CA ASP A 46 -28.99 6.17 -16.36
C ASP A 46 -28.42 4.78 -16.05
N ASP A 47 -28.43 3.90 -17.04
CA ASP A 47 -27.84 2.56 -16.91
C ASP A 47 -26.32 2.63 -16.74
N SER A 48 -25.79 1.95 -15.72
CA SER A 48 -24.35 1.95 -15.41
C SER A 48 -23.59 0.77 -16.02
N THR A 49 -24.22 -0.08 -16.85
CA THR A 49 -23.61 -1.33 -17.36
C THR A 49 -22.31 -1.06 -18.09
N GLN A 50 -22.28 -0.08 -18.99
CA GLN A 50 -21.05 0.22 -19.74
C GLN A 50 -19.95 0.78 -18.84
N ALA A 51 -20.28 1.67 -17.90
CA ALA A 51 -19.31 2.23 -16.96
C ALA A 51 -18.69 1.15 -16.06
N ILE A 52 -19.49 0.16 -15.63
CA ILE A 52 -18.97 -1.00 -14.87
C ILE A 52 -18.10 -1.89 -15.76
N LEU A 53 -18.51 -2.19 -17.00
CA LEU A 53 -17.68 -2.96 -17.93
C LEU A 53 -16.34 -2.27 -18.20
N ASP A 54 -16.32 -0.95 -18.33
CA ASP A 54 -15.10 -0.15 -18.52
C ASP A 54 -14.21 -0.14 -17.26
N SER A 55 -14.79 -0.35 -16.07
CA SER A 55 -14.07 -0.44 -14.80
C SER A 55 -13.50 -1.84 -14.53
N VAL A 56 -14.01 -2.88 -15.18
CA VAL A 56 -13.49 -4.25 -15.06
C VAL A 56 -12.24 -4.39 -15.92
N GLN A 57 -11.10 -4.11 -15.30
CA GLN A 57 -9.78 -4.22 -15.91
C GLN A 57 -9.13 -5.54 -15.45
N GLY A 58 -8.70 -6.36 -16.40
CA GLY A 58 -7.88 -7.53 -16.09
C GLY A 58 -6.52 -7.11 -15.52
N GLY A 59 -5.85 -8.02 -14.81
CA GLY A 59 -4.45 -7.82 -14.39
C GLY A 59 -3.45 -7.96 -15.55
N PRO A 60 -2.14 -7.79 -15.27
CA PRO A 60 -1.58 -7.49 -13.95
C PRO A 60 -1.68 -6.01 -13.57
N ALA A 61 -1.59 -5.73 -12.27
CA ALA A 61 -1.30 -4.42 -11.71
C ALA A 61 0.22 -4.28 -11.52
N LYS A 62 0.74 -3.08 -11.73
CA LYS A 62 2.12 -2.72 -11.39
C LYS A 62 2.22 -2.30 -9.92
N ASN A 63 1.23 -1.54 -9.44
CA ASN A 63 1.21 -1.02 -8.09
C ASN A 63 -0.07 -1.42 -7.37
N VAL A 64 0.00 -1.55 -6.04
CA VAL A 64 -1.17 -1.70 -5.18
C VAL A 64 -1.13 -0.67 -4.05
N ILE A 65 -2.23 0.04 -3.87
CA ILE A 65 -2.48 0.90 -2.71
C ILE A 65 -3.68 0.35 -1.93
N LEU A 66 -3.42 -0.16 -0.72
CA LEU A 66 -4.43 -0.65 0.21
C LEU A 66 -4.70 0.41 1.28
N LEU A 67 -5.91 0.97 1.30
CA LEU A 67 -6.33 1.93 2.32
C LEU A 67 -7.30 1.28 3.31
N ILE A 68 -6.94 1.32 4.59
CA ILE A 68 -7.70 0.76 5.71
C ILE A 68 -8.24 1.88 6.59
N GLY A 69 -9.55 1.94 6.77
CA GLY A 69 -10.15 2.68 7.89
C GLY A 69 -10.39 1.71 9.03
N ASP A 70 -9.56 1.75 10.08
CA ASP A 70 -9.71 0.88 11.26
C ASP A 70 -11.12 1.11 11.87
N GLY A 71 -11.92 0.05 12.03
CA GLY A 71 -13.29 0.13 12.51
C GLY A 71 -14.30 0.80 11.56
N MET A 72 -13.93 1.15 10.32
CA MET A 72 -14.75 1.93 9.38
C MET A 72 -15.82 1.09 8.65
N GLY A 73 -16.82 0.61 9.39
CA GLY A 73 -18.00 -0.02 8.80
C GLY A 73 -18.89 0.93 8.00
N ASP A 74 -19.95 0.40 7.37
CA ASP A 74 -20.89 1.19 6.58
C ASP A 74 -21.59 2.30 7.40
N SER A 75 -21.75 2.11 8.72
CA SER A 75 -22.34 3.10 9.63
C SER A 75 -21.41 4.30 9.83
N GLU A 76 -20.11 4.04 9.98
CA GLU A 76 -19.07 5.05 10.14
C GLU A 76 -18.95 5.91 8.87
N ILE A 77 -18.92 5.25 7.69
CA ILE A 77 -18.91 5.92 6.38
C ILE A 77 -20.16 6.80 6.24
N THR A 78 -21.34 6.26 6.58
CA THR A 78 -22.61 6.99 6.47
C THR A 78 -22.69 8.15 7.44
N SER A 79 -22.17 8.01 8.66
CA SER A 79 -22.12 9.07 9.65
C SER A 79 -21.27 10.24 9.17
N ALA A 80 -20.09 9.96 8.61
CA ALA A 80 -19.21 11.00 8.06
C ALA A 80 -19.82 11.68 6.83
N ARG A 81 -20.38 10.91 5.89
CA ARG A 81 -21.07 11.44 4.70
C ARG A 81 -22.24 12.35 5.08
N ASN A 82 -23.11 11.88 5.98
CA ASN A 82 -24.28 12.63 6.43
C ASN A 82 -23.88 13.93 7.13
N TYR A 83 -22.84 13.88 7.98
CA TYR A 83 -22.38 15.04 8.71
C TYR A 83 -21.79 16.10 7.77
N GLU A 84 -20.85 15.70 6.91
CA GLU A 84 -20.04 16.65 6.13
C GLU A 84 -20.69 17.06 4.81
N TYR A 85 -21.26 16.10 4.08
CA TYR A 85 -21.78 16.29 2.71
C TYR A 85 -23.31 16.22 2.64
N GLY A 86 -23.99 15.90 3.75
CA GLY A 86 -25.43 15.66 3.81
C GLY A 86 -25.82 14.28 3.31
N ALA A 87 -27.05 13.84 3.61
CA ALA A 87 -27.50 12.48 3.32
C ALA A 87 -27.49 12.12 1.81
N GLY A 88 -27.73 13.11 0.95
CA GLY A 88 -27.63 12.99 -0.51
C GLY A 88 -26.22 13.21 -1.07
N GLY A 89 -25.27 13.66 -0.25
CA GLY A 89 -23.89 13.96 -0.64
C GLY A 89 -23.07 12.72 -0.96
N VAL A 90 -21.80 12.92 -1.32
CA VAL A 90 -20.85 11.86 -1.73
C VAL A 90 -19.50 12.17 -1.07
N LEU A 91 -18.87 11.15 -0.50
CA LEU A 91 -17.46 11.22 -0.08
C LEU A 91 -16.55 11.13 -1.33
N PRO A 92 -15.81 12.17 -1.70
CA PRO A 92 -15.13 12.22 -3.01
C PRO A 92 -14.10 11.11 -3.28
N GLY A 93 -13.50 10.53 -2.24
CA GLY A 93 -12.60 9.39 -2.36
C GLY A 93 -13.33 8.07 -2.12
N ILE A 94 -13.79 7.83 -0.89
CA ILE A 94 -14.33 6.55 -0.40
C ILE A 94 -15.50 6.06 -1.27
N ASP A 95 -16.39 6.95 -1.73
CA ASP A 95 -17.55 6.58 -2.55
C ASP A 95 -17.24 6.49 -4.06
N ALA A 96 -16.04 6.88 -4.50
CA ALA A 96 -15.70 6.99 -5.92
C ALA A 96 -15.19 5.68 -6.55
N LEU A 97 -14.88 4.65 -5.75
CA LEU A 97 -14.44 3.35 -6.25
C LEU A 97 -15.63 2.59 -6.89
N PRO A 98 -15.53 2.19 -8.18
CA PRO A 98 -16.67 1.71 -8.95
C PRO A 98 -17.08 0.26 -8.66
N LEU A 99 -16.14 -0.56 -8.18
CA LEU A 99 -16.38 -1.98 -7.91
C LEU A 99 -16.49 -2.17 -6.40
N THR A 100 -17.61 -2.74 -5.94
CA THR A 100 -17.91 -2.88 -4.52
C THR A 100 -18.39 -4.28 -4.18
N GLY A 101 -18.04 -4.72 -2.97
CA GLY A 101 -18.53 -5.93 -2.35
C GLY A 101 -18.61 -5.77 -0.84
N GLN A 102 -18.82 -6.88 -0.16
CA GLN A 102 -18.79 -6.99 1.28
C GLN A 102 -17.88 -8.14 1.64
N TYR A 103 -17.19 -8.03 2.77
CA TYR A 103 -16.38 -9.14 3.25
C TYR A 103 -16.61 -9.53 4.71
N THR A 104 -16.27 -10.76 5.03
CA THR A 104 -16.42 -11.32 6.37
C THR A 104 -15.12 -11.20 7.18
N THR A 105 -15.24 -10.85 8.45
CA THR A 105 -14.11 -10.40 9.27
C THR A 105 -13.74 -11.35 10.41
N TYR A 106 -14.60 -12.30 10.79
CA TYR A 106 -14.38 -13.24 11.91
C TYR A 106 -12.93 -13.75 12.05
N SER A 107 -12.45 -13.88 13.27
CA SER A 107 -11.15 -14.50 13.62
C SER A 107 -11.36 -15.93 14.10
N LEU A 108 -10.34 -16.54 14.70
CA LEU A 108 -10.40 -17.88 15.25
C LEU A 108 -10.03 -17.90 16.73
N THR A 109 -10.73 -18.69 17.54
CA THR A 109 -10.20 -19.11 18.83
C THR A 109 -8.97 -20.00 18.65
N ARG A 110 -8.14 -20.17 19.68
CA ARG A 110 -6.95 -21.04 19.60
C ARG A 110 -7.25 -22.52 19.33
N ASP A 111 -8.49 -22.98 19.53
CA ASP A 111 -8.95 -24.31 19.13
C ASP A 111 -9.58 -24.35 17.71
N GLY A 112 -9.43 -23.28 16.93
CA GLY A 112 -9.79 -23.20 15.51
C GLY A 112 -11.28 -22.97 15.23
N LYS A 113 -12.05 -22.48 16.20
CA LYS A 113 -13.47 -22.12 16.00
C LYS A 113 -13.58 -20.66 15.63
N ALA A 114 -14.61 -20.28 14.90
CA ALA A 114 -14.87 -18.87 14.61
C ALA A 114 -15.06 -18.06 15.91
N ASP A 115 -14.34 -16.96 16.01
CA ASP A 115 -14.66 -15.84 16.88
C ASP A 115 -15.30 -14.75 16.01
N TYR A 116 -16.53 -14.38 16.35
CA TYR A 116 -17.39 -13.57 15.49
C TYR A 116 -17.10 -12.07 15.58
N VAL A 117 -16.35 -11.62 16.59
CA VAL A 117 -16.06 -10.19 16.81
C VAL A 117 -14.57 -10.05 17.08
N PRO A 118 -13.75 -9.99 16.03
CA PRO A 118 -12.31 -10.04 16.14
C PRO A 118 -11.69 -8.69 16.52
N ASP A 119 -10.43 -8.70 16.92
CA ASP A 119 -9.58 -7.51 17.06
C ASP A 119 -8.79 -7.19 15.78
N SER A 120 -8.22 -5.97 15.72
CA SER A 120 -7.44 -5.48 14.56
C SER A 120 -6.22 -6.34 14.20
N ALA A 121 -5.66 -7.10 15.16
CA ALA A 121 -4.48 -7.95 14.90
C ALA A 121 -4.86 -9.20 14.11
N ALA A 122 -5.93 -9.90 14.51
CA ALA A 122 -6.37 -11.09 13.80
C ALA A 122 -6.94 -10.77 12.41
N THR A 123 -7.69 -9.68 12.29
CA THR A 123 -8.22 -9.19 11.01
C THR A 123 -7.09 -8.71 10.10
N GLY A 124 -6.15 -7.93 10.64
CA GLY A 124 -4.94 -7.50 9.94
C GLY A 124 -4.12 -8.64 9.37
N SER A 125 -3.88 -9.66 10.19
CA SER A 125 -3.15 -10.86 9.78
C SER A 125 -3.86 -11.58 8.62
N ALA A 126 -5.19 -11.53 8.57
CA ALA A 126 -5.96 -12.19 7.52
C ALA A 126 -5.70 -11.61 6.13
N TRP A 127 -5.72 -10.27 5.95
CA TRP A 127 -5.38 -9.68 4.65
C TRP A 127 -3.88 -9.62 4.38
N ALA A 128 -3.06 -9.52 5.43
CA ALA A 128 -1.61 -9.44 5.28
C ALA A 128 -1.00 -10.79 4.89
N THR A 129 -1.57 -11.91 5.30
CA THR A 129 -0.96 -13.25 5.13
C THR A 129 -1.87 -14.27 4.42
N GLY A 130 -3.15 -13.94 4.24
CA GLY A 130 -4.15 -14.89 3.73
C GLY A 130 -4.56 -15.95 4.75
N THR A 131 -4.14 -15.83 6.01
CA THR A 131 -4.37 -16.82 7.07
C THR A 131 -5.13 -16.21 8.24
N LYS A 132 -6.28 -16.81 8.60
CA LYS A 132 -7.01 -16.44 9.82
C LYS A 132 -6.26 -16.91 11.06
N THR A 133 -6.34 -16.11 12.12
CA THR A 133 -5.67 -16.38 13.40
C THR A 133 -6.52 -15.93 14.58
N TYR A 134 -5.96 -15.96 15.80
CA TYR A 134 -6.63 -15.56 17.02
C TYR A 134 -6.40 -14.10 17.40
N ASP A 135 -7.33 -13.54 18.15
CA ASP A 135 -7.24 -12.15 18.61
C ASP A 135 -5.91 -11.87 19.33
N ASN A 136 -5.34 -10.70 19.06
CA ASN A 136 -4.00 -10.25 19.43
C ASN A 136 -2.84 -10.86 18.63
N ALA A 137 -3.03 -11.91 17.84
CA ALA A 137 -1.95 -12.48 17.04
C ALA A 137 -1.61 -11.56 15.87
N VAL A 138 -0.32 -11.28 15.67
CA VAL A 138 0.19 -10.50 14.54
C VAL A 138 0.93 -11.46 13.63
N SER A 139 0.38 -11.72 12.44
CA SER A 139 0.97 -12.49 11.33
C SER A 139 1.59 -13.83 11.71
N VAL A 140 0.93 -14.52 12.64
CA VAL A 140 1.16 -15.91 13.00
C VAL A 140 -0.15 -16.69 12.89
N ASP A 141 -0.10 -17.97 12.56
CA ASP A 141 -1.27 -18.84 12.57
C ASP A 141 -1.74 -19.16 14.01
N ILE A 142 -2.79 -19.99 14.15
CA ILE A 142 -3.32 -20.38 15.47
C ILE A 142 -2.34 -21.20 16.32
N ALA A 143 -1.32 -21.80 15.70
CA ALA A 143 -0.24 -22.52 16.37
C ALA A 143 0.93 -21.59 16.76
N GLY A 144 0.91 -20.33 16.34
CA GLY A 144 1.98 -19.36 16.55
C GLY A 144 3.09 -19.48 15.51
N THR A 145 2.88 -20.19 14.40
CA THR A 145 3.85 -20.24 13.29
C THR A 145 3.74 -18.98 12.45
N PRO A 146 4.85 -18.22 12.25
CA PRO A 146 4.87 -17.04 11.38
C PRO A 146 4.36 -17.34 9.98
N GLN A 147 3.63 -16.40 9.41
CA GLN A 147 3.14 -16.44 8.03
C GLN A 147 3.70 -15.25 7.27
N ASP A 148 4.18 -15.47 6.04
CA ASP A 148 4.75 -14.41 5.20
C ASP A 148 3.72 -13.33 4.87
N THR A 149 4.10 -12.07 5.01
CA THR A 149 3.21 -10.93 4.79
C THR A 149 3.24 -10.44 3.35
N LEU A 150 2.21 -9.72 2.90
CA LEU A 150 2.18 -9.05 1.60
C LEU A 150 3.38 -8.14 1.38
N LEU A 151 3.80 -7.40 2.41
CA LEU A 151 4.94 -6.50 2.33
C LEU A 151 6.24 -7.29 2.14
N GLU A 152 6.44 -8.38 2.90
CA GLU A 152 7.62 -9.24 2.75
C GLU A 152 7.67 -9.90 1.38
N ILE A 153 6.53 -10.40 0.90
CA ILE A 153 6.40 -11.00 -0.42
C ILE A 153 6.69 -9.97 -1.51
N ALA A 154 6.10 -8.78 -1.45
CA ALA A 154 6.36 -7.72 -2.42
C ALA A 154 7.84 -7.32 -2.46
N LYS A 155 8.45 -7.11 -1.30
CA LYS A 155 9.87 -6.76 -1.18
C LYS A 155 10.79 -7.82 -1.78
N ALA A 156 10.57 -9.10 -1.45
CA ALA A 156 11.40 -10.19 -1.97
C ALA A 156 11.25 -10.37 -3.50
N ASN A 157 10.13 -9.91 -4.07
CA ASN A 157 9.91 -9.88 -5.52
C ASN A 157 10.44 -8.59 -6.18
N GLY A 158 11.20 -7.76 -5.46
CA GLY A 158 11.84 -6.56 -6.00
C GLY A 158 10.95 -5.32 -6.07
N LEU A 159 9.72 -5.36 -5.53
CA LEU A 159 8.86 -4.19 -5.46
C LEU A 159 9.28 -3.29 -4.30
N LYS A 160 9.06 -1.99 -4.49
CA LYS A 160 9.14 -1.05 -3.36
C LYS A 160 7.96 -1.25 -2.41
N THR A 161 8.16 -0.95 -1.13
CA THR A 161 7.21 -1.22 -0.06
C THR A 161 7.04 -0.06 0.89
N GLY A 162 5.78 0.28 1.17
CA GLY A 162 5.40 1.37 2.06
C GLY A 162 4.34 0.97 3.09
N ASN A 163 4.44 1.51 4.29
CA ASN A 163 3.45 1.33 5.35
C ASN A 163 3.23 2.65 6.11
N VAL A 164 2.03 3.23 5.98
CA VAL A 164 1.68 4.56 6.47
C VAL A 164 0.48 4.46 7.40
N THR A 165 0.52 5.15 8.53
CA THR A 165 -0.59 5.18 9.48
C THR A 165 -0.66 6.49 10.27
N THR A 166 -1.84 6.80 10.81
CA THR A 166 -2.03 7.80 11.87
C THR A 166 -1.91 7.23 13.29
N SER A 167 -1.73 5.92 13.46
CA SER A 167 -1.44 5.27 14.75
C SER A 167 0.06 5.23 15.06
N GLU A 168 0.38 4.67 16.22
CA GLU A 168 1.71 4.12 16.50
C GLU A 168 2.03 3.03 15.46
N VAL A 169 3.20 3.08 14.81
CA VAL A 169 3.54 2.08 13.78
C VAL A 169 3.66 0.65 14.34
N GLN A 170 3.66 0.50 15.66
CA GLN A 170 3.60 -0.78 16.37
C GLN A 170 2.18 -1.31 16.60
N ASP A 171 1.15 -0.50 16.38
CA ASP A 171 -0.22 -0.97 16.49
C ASP A 171 -0.52 -2.04 15.44
N ALA A 172 -1.58 -2.80 15.64
CA ALA A 172 -1.82 -4.04 14.90
C ALA A 172 -1.81 -3.86 13.38
N THR A 173 -2.58 -2.92 12.84
CA THR A 173 -2.76 -2.74 11.40
C THR A 173 -1.45 -2.47 10.64
N PRO A 174 -0.54 -1.58 11.08
CA PRO A 174 0.78 -1.48 10.48
C PRO A 174 1.67 -2.68 10.84
N ALA A 175 1.61 -3.19 12.07
CA ALA A 175 2.48 -4.28 12.53
C ALA A 175 2.27 -5.60 11.78
N VAL A 176 1.04 -5.92 11.34
CA VAL A 176 0.76 -7.17 10.58
C VAL A 176 1.49 -7.25 9.25
N GLN A 177 1.97 -6.12 8.71
CA GLN A 177 2.80 -6.14 7.51
C GLN A 177 4.28 -6.38 7.81
N ALA A 178 4.73 -6.19 9.05
CA ALA A 178 6.17 -6.08 9.36
C ALA A 178 6.66 -6.86 10.57
N ALA A 179 5.79 -7.56 11.30
CA ALA A 179 6.15 -8.31 12.50
C ALA A 179 5.35 -9.60 12.61
N HIS A 180 5.90 -10.57 13.35
CA HIS A 180 5.22 -11.80 13.73
C HIS A 180 5.36 -11.99 15.24
N VAL A 181 4.27 -11.82 15.98
CA VAL A 181 4.24 -11.96 17.44
C VAL A 181 2.93 -12.58 17.91
N ALA A 182 2.99 -13.31 19.01
CA ALA A 182 1.83 -13.94 19.63
C ALA A 182 0.88 -12.94 20.30
N ALA A 183 1.34 -11.71 20.55
CA ALA A 183 0.54 -10.65 21.16
C ALA A 183 0.90 -9.26 20.62
N ARG A 184 -0.10 -8.55 20.09
CA ARG A 184 0.01 -7.18 19.55
C ARG A 184 0.58 -6.16 20.53
N SER A 185 0.56 -6.44 21.84
CA SER A 185 1.12 -5.57 22.87
C SER A 185 2.65 -5.65 23.01
N CYS A 186 3.32 -6.49 22.22
CA CYS A 186 4.78 -6.61 22.17
C CYS A 186 5.44 -5.45 21.38
N TYR A 187 5.17 -4.20 21.77
CA TYR A 187 5.56 -3.01 21.01
C TYR A 187 7.08 -2.81 20.90
N GLY A 188 7.81 -2.95 22.00
CA GLY A 188 9.24 -2.69 22.06
C GLY A 188 9.97 -3.58 23.07
N PRO A 189 11.30 -3.47 23.18
CA PRO A 189 12.13 -4.29 24.07
C PRO A 189 11.71 -4.28 25.55
N ASP A 190 11.12 -3.17 26.03
CA ASP A 190 10.65 -3.05 27.41
C ASP A 190 9.31 -3.78 27.68
N SER A 191 8.61 -4.23 26.63
CA SER A 191 7.37 -5.02 26.71
C SER A 191 7.64 -6.51 27.05
N VAL A 192 8.58 -6.78 27.95
CA VAL A 192 9.13 -8.13 28.23
C VAL A 192 8.04 -9.17 28.53
N THR A 193 7.04 -8.79 29.33
CA THR A 193 5.96 -9.71 29.72
C THR A 193 5.01 -10.00 28.55
N GLN A 194 4.73 -8.98 27.73
CA GLN A 194 3.84 -9.05 26.58
C GLN A 194 4.48 -9.84 25.43
N CYS A 195 5.78 -9.65 25.21
CA CYS A 195 6.53 -10.36 24.18
C CYS A 195 6.75 -11.83 24.51
N GLY A 196 6.96 -12.18 25.79
CA GLY A 196 7.14 -13.57 26.20
C GLY A 196 8.25 -14.26 25.40
N ALA A 197 7.91 -15.34 24.69
CA ALA A 197 8.85 -16.10 23.88
C ALA A 197 9.32 -15.38 22.61
N ASP A 198 8.60 -14.34 22.16
CA ASP A 198 8.97 -13.56 20.98
C ASP A 198 10.12 -12.59 21.28
N ALA A 199 10.37 -12.27 22.55
CA ALA A 199 11.42 -11.34 22.95
C ALA A 199 12.81 -11.82 22.49
N LEU A 200 13.63 -10.90 21.99
CA LEU A 200 14.94 -11.22 21.43
C LEU A 200 15.89 -11.82 22.48
N ASP A 201 15.82 -11.34 23.73
CA ASP A 201 16.59 -11.87 24.86
C ASP A 201 16.10 -13.24 25.38
N GLN A 202 15.00 -13.75 24.84
CA GLN A 202 14.50 -15.11 25.03
C GLN A 202 14.77 -16.01 23.81
N GLY A 203 15.46 -15.51 22.79
CA GLY A 203 15.75 -16.23 21.54
C GLY A 203 14.62 -16.17 20.51
N GLY A 204 13.61 -15.30 20.71
CA GLY A 204 12.58 -15.02 19.72
C GLY A 204 13.03 -14.04 18.64
N ARG A 205 12.10 -13.63 17.76
CA ARG A 205 12.36 -12.71 16.63
C ARG A 205 12.52 -11.24 17.04
N GLY A 206 12.22 -10.91 18.30
CA GLY A 206 12.21 -9.55 18.82
C GLY A 206 10.81 -8.95 18.89
N SER A 207 10.74 -7.77 19.51
CA SER A 207 9.53 -6.96 19.58
C SER A 207 9.08 -6.44 18.21
N ILE A 208 7.85 -5.93 18.13
CA ILE A 208 7.31 -5.34 16.89
C ILE A 208 8.24 -4.23 16.36
N SER A 209 8.75 -3.35 17.21
CA SER A 209 9.67 -2.28 16.78
C SER A 209 11.00 -2.83 16.23
N GLU A 210 11.57 -3.88 16.86
CA GLU A 210 12.78 -4.54 16.35
C GLU A 210 12.51 -5.21 14.99
N GLN A 211 11.35 -5.86 14.85
CA GLN A 211 10.93 -6.51 13.61
C GLN A 211 10.59 -5.52 12.49
N ILE A 212 10.02 -4.34 12.78
CA ILE A 212 9.82 -3.28 11.78
C ILE A 212 11.15 -2.86 11.14
N ILE A 213 12.20 -2.64 11.95
CA ILE A 213 13.54 -2.34 11.44
C ILE A 213 14.11 -3.55 10.68
N GLY A 214 13.85 -4.78 11.16
CA GLY A 214 14.21 -6.03 10.52
C GLY A 214 13.61 -6.22 9.13
N THR A 215 12.32 -5.96 8.99
CA THR A 215 11.54 -6.10 7.76
C THR A 215 12.02 -5.12 6.70
N ARG A 216 12.36 -3.89 7.11
CA ARG A 216 13.03 -2.91 6.25
C ARG A 216 12.24 -2.61 4.98
N ALA A 217 10.99 -2.19 5.18
CA ALA A 217 10.24 -1.51 4.13
C ALA A 217 11.01 -0.26 3.68
N ASP A 218 10.87 0.14 2.42
CA ASP A 218 11.52 1.35 1.90
C ASP A 218 11.02 2.58 2.65
N LEU A 219 9.76 2.57 3.08
CA LEU A 219 9.15 3.66 3.82
C LEU A 219 8.16 3.17 4.90
N THR A 220 8.35 3.63 6.14
CA THR A 220 7.41 3.44 7.26
C THR A 220 7.15 4.79 7.92
N LEU A 221 5.88 5.23 7.94
CA LEU A 221 5.47 6.55 8.47
C LEU A 221 4.31 6.42 9.46
N GLY A 222 4.43 7.07 10.61
CA GLY A 222 3.34 7.18 11.58
C GLY A 222 3.77 7.78 12.91
N GLY A 223 3.10 7.38 13.99
CA GLY A 223 3.45 7.75 15.36
C GLY A 223 4.40 6.74 16.03
N GLY A 224 4.36 6.67 17.36
CA GLY A 224 5.00 5.58 18.12
C GLY A 224 6.51 5.74 18.36
N SER A 225 7.02 6.96 18.40
CA SER A 225 8.46 7.20 18.65
C SER A 225 8.94 6.68 20.01
N ALA A 226 8.03 6.53 20.99
CA ALA A 226 8.37 6.11 22.35
C ALA A 226 9.03 4.72 22.37
N SER A 227 8.54 3.77 21.57
CA SER A 227 9.10 2.41 21.52
C SER A 227 10.49 2.37 20.89
N PHE A 228 10.78 3.27 19.94
CA PHE A 228 12.10 3.33 19.28
C PHE A 228 13.20 3.97 20.14
N ARG A 229 12.85 4.66 21.23
CA ARG A 229 13.81 5.17 22.22
C ARG A 229 14.28 4.11 23.21
N GLN A 230 13.64 2.94 23.22
CA GLN A 230 14.01 1.82 24.08
C GLN A 230 15.30 1.18 23.55
N ALA A 231 16.07 0.56 24.45
CA ALA A 231 17.32 -0.10 24.09
C ALA A 231 17.10 -1.58 23.75
N ALA A 232 17.74 -2.08 22.69
CA ALA A 232 17.73 -3.50 22.38
C ALA A 232 18.35 -4.30 23.54
N ARG A 233 17.70 -5.39 23.94
CA ARG A 233 18.08 -6.17 25.13
C ARG A 233 19.05 -7.32 24.82
N ALA A 234 19.17 -7.70 23.55
CA ALA A 234 20.05 -8.74 23.04
C ALA A 234 20.38 -8.48 21.55
N GLY A 235 21.15 -9.39 20.93
CA GLY A 235 21.53 -9.30 19.52
C GLY A 235 22.69 -8.33 19.24
N GLN A 236 22.97 -8.11 17.95
CA GLN A 236 24.11 -7.30 17.48
C GLN A 236 24.12 -5.86 18.00
N TYR A 237 22.95 -5.30 18.28
CA TYR A 237 22.75 -3.91 18.71
C TYR A 237 22.42 -3.81 20.22
N GLN A 238 22.75 -4.83 21.00
CA GLN A 238 22.44 -4.85 22.42
C GLN A 238 22.99 -3.61 23.14
N GLY A 239 22.10 -2.87 23.79
CA GLY A 239 22.42 -1.65 24.55
C GLY A 239 22.20 -0.34 23.77
N ASP A 240 22.06 -0.40 22.44
CA ASP A 240 21.74 0.76 21.62
C ASP A 240 20.23 0.99 21.59
N THR A 241 19.81 2.26 21.42
CA THR A 241 18.40 2.54 21.18
C THR A 241 17.99 2.01 19.81
N LEU A 242 16.71 1.68 19.62
CA LEU A 242 16.25 1.23 18.30
C LEU A 242 16.39 2.32 17.21
N PHE A 243 16.39 3.60 17.60
CA PHE A 243 16.75 4.69 16.67
C PHE A 243 18.22 4.65 16.26
N ASP A 244 19.13 4.42 17.19
CA ASP A 244 20.56 4.27 16.89
C ASP A 244 20.79 3.03 16.01
N GLN A 245 20.14 1.90 16.35
CA GLN A 245 20.13 0.70 15.52
C GLN A 245 19.63 0.97 14.10
N ALA A 246 18.51 1.71 13.94
CA ALA A 246 18.00 2.07 12.63
C ALA A 246 19.01 2.94 11.86
N GLY A 247 19.59 3.94 12.51
CA GLY A 247 20.63 4.80 11.93
C GLY A 247 21.86 4.01 11.46
N ASP A 248 22.37 3.10 12.30
CA ASP A 248 23.51 2.22 11.98
C ASP A 248 23.19 1.22 10.86
N ARG A 249 21.91 0.91 10.65
CA ARG A 249 21.41 0.12 9.52
C ARG A 249 21.07 0.98 8.29
N GLY A 250 21.40 2.27 8.29
CA GLY A 250 21.26 3.14 7.13
C GLY A 250 19.88 3.78 6.96
N TYR A 251 19.01 3.74 7.97
CA TYR A 251 17.72 4.41 7.89
C TYR A 251 17.85 5.94 7.94
N GLN A 252 17.03 6.59 7.13
CA GLN A 252 16.66 7.99 7.29
C GLN A 252 15.60 8.10 8.40
N VAL A 253 16.03 8.41 9.62
CA VAL A 253 15.14 8.61 10.77
C VAL A 253 14.63 10.06 10.80
N ILE A 254 13.32 10.25 10.68
CA ILE A 254 12.69 11.58 10.68
C ILE A 254 11.57 11.69 11.72
N GLY A 255 11.32 12.91 12.21
CA GLY A 255 10.35 13.14 13.29
C GLY A 255 9.45 14.37 13.11
N ASP A 256 9.53 15.07 11.99
CA ASP A 256 8.71 16.26 11.72
C ASP A 256 8.41 16.46 10.22
N ALA A 257 7.58 17.46 9.91
CA ALA A 257 7.19 17.81 8.56
C ALA A 257 8.37 18.26 7.67
N ALA A 258 9.40 18.88 8.25
CA ALA A 258 10.58 19.30 7.51
C ALA A 258 11.42 18.10 7.08
N GLY A 259 11.55 17.10 7.96
CA GLY A 259 12.14 15.81 7.65
C GLY A 259 11.40 15.10 6.52
N LEU A 260 10.07 15.01 6.60
CA LEU A 260 9.24 14.36 5.56
C LEU A 260 9.37 15.04 4.20
N SER A 261 9.24 16.37 4.17
CA SER A 261 9.36 17.15 2.92
C SER A 261 10.77 17.15 2.34
N GLY A 262 11.81 16.98 3.18
CA GLY A 262 13.20 16.92 2.78
C GLY A 262 13.65 15.59 2.15
N LEU A 263 12.83 14.54 2.21
CA LEU A 263 13.17 13.24 1.61
C LEU A 263 13.24 13.32 0.09
N ALA A 264 14.38 12.90 -0.46
CA ALA A 264 14.63 12.84 -1.90
C ALA A 264 14.51 11.41 -2.48
N ALA A 265 14.67 10.38 -1.65
CA ALA A 265 14.56 8.98 -2.03
C ALA A 265 14.14 8.14 -0.82
N ALA A 266 13.49 7.01 -1.09
CA ALA A 266 13.24 5.93 -0.15
C ALA A 266 13.43 4.60 -0.91
N ASP A 267 14.43 3.83 -0.52
CA ASP A 267 14.82 2.55 -1.10
C ASP A 267 15.60 1.72 -0.07
N GLN A 268 16.03 0.51 -0.43
CA GLN A 268 16.74 -0.37 0.50
C GLN A 268 18.09 0.19 0.96
N THR A 269 18.74 1.08 0.21
CA THR A 269 20.00 1.72 0.60
C THR A 269 19.80 2.84 1.61
N ALA A 270 18.64 3.52 1.56
CA ALA A 270 18.27 4.61 2.46
C ALA A 270 16.78 4.52 2.86
N PRO A 271 16.36 3.47 3.59
CA PRO A 271 14.95 3.31 3.96
C PRO A 271 14.53 4.38 4.97
N VAL A 272 13.24 4.71 5.02
CA VAL A 272 12.71 5.78 5.86
C VAL A 272 11.97 5.21 7.06
N LEU A 273 12.34 5.68 8.25
CA LEU A 273 11.57 5.49 9.48
C LEU A 273 11.11 6.87 9.99
N GLY A 274 9.85 7.21 9.73
CA GLY A 274 9.24 8.45 10.18
C GLY A 274 8.28 8.25 11.33
N THR A 275 8.65 8.73 12.52
CA THR A 275 7.79 8.70 13.71
C THR A 275 7.55 10.11 14.23
N PHE A 276 6.35 10.67 14.03
CA PHE A 276 6.07 12.09 14.20
C PHE A 276 5.47 12.47 15.56
N THR A 277 5.07 11.49 16.36
CA THR A 277 4.58 11.66 17.73
C THR A 277 5.05 10.51 18.62
N ASP A 278 5.02 10.68 19.95
CA ASP A 278 5.39 9.61 20.88
C ASP A 278 4.41 8.44 20.84
N GLY A 279 3.12 8.70 20.58
CA GLY A 279 2.03 7.73 20.50
C GLY A 279 1.25 7.86 19.19
N ASN A 280 -0.07 7.79 19.25
CA ASN A 280 -0.95 8.03 18.09
C ASN A 280 -1.03 9.52 17.70
N PHE A 281 -1.40 9.79 16.45
CA PHE A 281 -1.65 11.16 16.01
C PHE A 281 -2.88 11.76 16.70
N PRO A 282 -2.86 13.07 16.98
CA PRO A 282 -4.06 13.80 17.38
C PRO A 282 -5.05 13.89 16.22
N THR A 283 -6.33 13.65 16.50
CA THR A 283 -7.42 13.61 15.52
C THR A 283 -7.69 14.96 14.85
N ARG A 284 -8.33 14.94 13.68
CA ARG A 284 -8.78 16.11 12.90
C ARG A 284 -9.73 17.02 13.66
N PHE A 285 -10.76 16.45 14.25
CA PHE A 285 -11.76 17.17 15.04
C PHE A 285 -11.57 16.93 16.54
N ALA A 286 -11.95 17.94 17.32
CA ALA A 286 -11.98 17.85 18.77
C ALA A 286 -13.10 16.88 19.22
N PRO A 287 -12.93 16.21 20.37
CA PRO A 287 -13.87 15.19 20.80
C PRO A 287 -15.31 15.70 21.06
N SER A 288 -16.28 14.87 20.68
CA SER A 288 -17.69 14.93 21.07
C SER A 288 -18.11 13.62 21.71
N THR A 289 -17.64 13.39 22.94
CA THR A 289 -17.94 12.16 23.69
C THR A 289 -19.42 12.07 24.02
N ALA A 290 -20.05 10.98 23.58
CA ALA A 290 -21.45 10.68 23.83
C ALA A 290 -21.72 10.46 25.33
N THR A 291 -22.91 10.86 25.77
CA THR A 291 -23.34 10.76 27.18
C THR A 291 -24.72 10.15 27.27
N VAL A 292 -25.10 9.66 28.46
CA VAL A 292 -26.47 9.19 28.69
C VAL A 292 -27.45 10.34 28.52
N GLY A 293 -28.36 10.23 27.55
CA GLY A 293 -29.31 11.28 27.19
C GLY A 293 -28.72 12.41 26.34
N GLY A 294 -27.45 12.30 25.91
CA GLY A 294 -26.79 13.34 25.10
C GLY A 294 -27.44 13.55 23.73
N GLY A 295 -28.09 12.52 23.17
CA GLY A 295 -28.91 12.62 21.95
C GLY A 295 -30.20 13.43 22.10
N ASP A 296 -30.61 13.81 23.32
CA ASP A 296 -31.77 14.69 23.54
C ASP A 296 -31.35 16.15 23.81
N LEU A 297 -30.04 16.42 23.88
CA LEU A 297 -29.50 17.76 24.00
C LEU A 297 -29.53 18.49 22.64
N ALA A 298 -29.34 19.81 22.68
CA ALA A 298 -29.21 20.61 21.47
C ALA A 298 -28.05 20.10 20.61
N PRO A 299 -28.22 20.02 19.28
CA PRO A 299 -27.19 19.46 18.42
C PRO A 299 -25.95 20.35 18.40
N GLN A 300 -24.77 19.74 18.43
CA GLN A 300 -23.48 20.43 18.41
C GLN A 300 -22.81 20.32 17.03
N ARG A 301 -21.88 21.24 16.75
CA ARG A 301 -21.00 21.15 15.56
C ARG A 301 -19.62 20.69 16.00
N CYS A 302 -19.03 19.79 15.25
CA CYS A 302 -17.62 19.43 15.40
C CYS A 302 -16.74 20.65 15.12
N THR A 303 -15.64 20.76 15.87
CA THR A 303 -14.67 21.84 15.74
C THR A 303 -13.29 21.26 15.45
N PRO A 304 -12.40 21.98 14.73
CA PRO A 304 -11.02 21.55 14.56
C PRO A 304 -10.34 21.24 15.90
N ASN A 305 -9.56 20.16 15.95
CA ASN A 305 -8.76 19.84 17.11
C ASN A 305 -7.56 20.80 17.18
N PRO A 306 -7.40 21.61 18.25
CA PRO A 306 -6.24 22.49 18.38
C PRO A 306 -4.92 21.71 18.52
N ALA A 307 -4.97 20.43 18.87
CA ALA A 307 -3.80 19.56 18.93
C ALA A 307 -3.44 18.91 17.59
N ARG A 308 -4.28 19.01 16.54
CA ARG A 308 -3.98 18.43 15.22
C ARG A 308 -2.59 18.87 14.76
N LEU A 309 -1.83 17.94 14.19
CA LEU A 309 -0.52 18.23 13.60
C LEU A 309 -0.64 19.19 12.40
N SER A 310 0.50 19.65 11.89
CA SER A 310 0.53 20.39 10.62
C SER A 310 -0.20 19.59 9.53
N THR A 311 -0.85 20.30 8.60
CA THR A 311 -1.45 19.68 7.41
C THR A 311 -0.41 18.98 6.53
N ASP A 312 0.86 19.35 6.64
CA ASP A 312 1.98 18.67 5.96
C ASP A 312 2.26 17.26 6.51
N LEU A 313 1.59 16.88 7.62
CA LEU A 313 1.59 15.55 8.22
C LEU A 313 0.18 14.94 8.24
N SER A 314 -0.75 15.42 7.41
CA SER A 314 -2.04 14.76 7.23
C SER A 314 -1.85 13.38 6.59
N LEU A 315 -2.83 12.49 6.73
CA LEU A 315 -2.77 11.19 6.07
C LEU A 315 -2.67 11.34 4.54
N GLN A 316 -3.34 12.35 3.96
CA GLN A 316 -3.20 12.71 2.56
C GLN A 316 -1.74 13.09 2.20
N ALA A 317 -1.12 14.01 2.95
CA ALA A 317 0.24 14.47 2.65
C ALA A 317 1.27 13.33 2.77
N MET A 318 1.11 12.46 3.78
CA MET A 318 1.96 11.27 3.91
C MET A 318 1.72 10.28 2.76
N THR A 319 0.48 10.11 2.31
CA THR A 319 0.14 9.24 1.17
C THR A 319 0.76 9.76 -0.13
N GLU A 320 0.59 11.05 -0.43
CA GLU A 320 1.17 11.69 -1.61
C GLU A 320 2.70 11.58 -1.61
N LYS A 321 3.34 11.86 -0.47
CA LYS A 321 4.80 11.75 -0.37
C LYS A 321 5.29 10.30 -0.49
N SER A 322 4.53 9.33 0.02
CA SER A 322 4.87 7.92 -0.10
C SER A 322 4.78 7.46 -1.55
N ILE A 323 3.73 7.84 -2.27
CA ILE A 323 3.57 7.53 -3.70
C ILE A 323 4.74 8.13 -4.50
N ASP A 324 5.08 9.41 -4.27
CA ASP A 324 6.21 10.09 -4.93
C ASP A 324 7.56 9.36 -4.75
N LEU A 325 7.82 8.82 -3.54
CA LEU A 325 9.07 8.13 -3.23
C LEU A 325 9.09 6.66 -3.71
N LEU A 326 7.93 6.00 -3.76
CA LEU A 326 7.79 4.58 -4.09
C LEU A 326 7.57 4.33 -5.58
N ASP A 327 7.04 5.29 -6.34
CA ASP A 327 6.84 5.13 -7.79
C ASP A 327 8.17 4.91 -8.51
N ASN A 328 8.25 3.79 -9.24
CA ASN A 328 9.44 3.32 -9.95
C ASN A 328 9.03 2.44 -11.15
N GLU A 329 9.96 1.79 -11.84
CA GLU A 329 9.62 0.93 -12.99
C GLU A 329 9.11 -0.46 -12.60
N ASP A 330 9.55 -1.02 -11.47
CA ASP A 330 9.24 -2.38 -11.03
C ASP A 330 7.90 -2.51 -10.28
N GLY A 331 7.40 -1.39 -9.76
CA GLY A 331 6.15 -1.30 -9.01
C GLY A 331 6.32 -1.23 -7.49
N PHE A 332 5.21 -1.01 -6.80
CA PHE A 332 5.18 -0.93 -5.34
C PHE A 332 3.91 -1.47 -4.69
N PHE A 333 4.05 -1.86 -3.42
CA PHE A 333 2.94 -2.12 -2.50
C PHE A 333 2.93 -1.06 -1.39
N LEU A 334 1.79 -0.40 -1.18
CA LEU A 334 1.60 0.61 -0.14
C LEU A 334 0.35 0.32 0.68
N GLN A 335 0.51 0.20 2.00
CA GLN A 335 -0.61 0.23 2.95
C GLN A 335 -0.73 1.63 3.58
N VAL A 336 -1.95 2.15 3.66
CA VAL A 336 -2.30 3.43 4.29
C VAL A 336 -3.44 3.23 5.29
N GLU A 337 -3.27 3.67 6.53
CA GLU A 337 -4.28 3.48 7.58
C GLU A 337 -4.77 4.82 8.18
N GLY A 338 -6.10 5.00 8.16
CA GLY A 338 -6.82 5.95 9.01
C GLY A 338 -7.21 5.30 10.34
N ALA A 339 -6.29 5.28 11.30
CA ALA A 339 -6.38 4.39 12.46
C ALA A 339 -7.32 4.88 13.57
N SER A 340 -7.46 6.19 13.73
CA SER A 340 -8.22 6.75 14.85
C SER A 340 -9.73 6.73 14.64
N ILE A 341 -10.25 6.21 13.52
CA ILE A 341 -11.69 5.98 13.33
C ILE A 341 -12.19 5.04 14.44
N ASP A 342 -11.63 3.83 14.52
CA ASP A 342 -11.84 2.84 15.59
C ASP A 342 -11.60 3.45 16.98
N LYS A 343 -10.43 4.06 17.20
CA LYS A 343 -10.05 4.58 18.53
C LYS A 343 -11.03 5.61 19.05
N ARG A 344 -11.63 6.41 18.16
CA ARG A 344 -12.65 7.39 18.53
C ARG A 344 -14.00 6.73 18.77
N ASP A 345 -14.34 5.71 18.01
CA ASP A 345 -15.55 4.91 18.23
C ASP A 345 -15.51 4.17 19.60
N HIS A 346 -14.37 3.56 19.97
CA HIS A 346 -14.11 3.03 21.33
C HIS A 346 -14.42 4.06 22.43
N SER A 347 -14.02 5.31 22.21
CA SER A 347 -14.22 6.40 23.16
C SER A 347 -15.61 7.06 23.08
N ALA A 348 -16.51 6.53 22.25
CA ALA A 348 -17.82 7.09 21.94
C ALA A 348 -17.74 8.56 21.47
N ASP A 349 -16.70 8.91 20.71
CA ASP A 349 -16.39 10.25 20.23
C ASP A 349 -16.79 10.41 18.76
N ALA A 350 -18.00 10.91 18.54
CA ALA A 350 -18.55 11.03 17.19
C ALA A 350 -17.81 12.04 16.31
N CYS A 351 -17.37 13.17 16.88
CA CYS A 351 -16.68 14.20 16.10
C CYS A 351 -15.27 13.76 15.74
N GLY A 352 -14.53 13.17 16.68
CA GLY A 352 -13.25 12.57 16.39
C GLY A 352 -13.39 11.53 15.27
N GLN A 353 -14.29 10.56 15.43
CA GLN A 353 -14.51 9.47 14.48
C GLN A 353 -14.84 9.98 13.07
N ILE A 354 -15.79 10.91 12.95
CA ILE A 354 -16.14 11.53 11.65
C ILE A 354 -14.93 12.25 11.05
N GLY A 355 -14.17 12.99 11.86
CA GLY A 355 -12.98 13.70 11.40
C GLY A 355 -11.93 12.77 10.78
N GLU A 356 -11.74 11.60 11.36
CA GLU A 356 -10.76 10.63 10.85
C GLU A 356 -11.23 9.92 9.57
N VAL A 357 -12.54 9.67 9.40
CA VAL A 357 -13.08 9.17 8.12
C VAL A 357 -12.84 10.19 7.00
N LEU A 358 -12.97 11.49 7.30
CA LEU A 358 -12.69 12.56 6.34
C LEU A 358 -11.19 12.67 6.02
N ASP A 359 -10.31 12.44 6.99
CA ASP A 359 -8.84 12.41 6.76
C ASP A 359 -8.44 11.24 5.86
N LEU A 360 -9.07 10.07 6.05
CA LEU A 360 -8.89 8.91 5.16
C LEU A 360 -9.48 9.16 3.76
N ASP A 361 -10.64 9.80 3.66
CA ASP A 361 -11.22 10.13 2.35
C ASP A 361 -10.29 11.00 1.49
N GLU A 362 -9.61 11.97 2.09
CA GLU A 362 -8.61 12.81 1.42
C GLU A 362 -7.40 11.98 0.95
N ALA A 363 -6.95 10.99 1.73
CA ALA A 363 -5.90 10.06 1.30
C ALA A 363 -6.36 9.12 0.16
N VAL A 364 -7.61 8.66 0.19
CA VAL A 364 -8.21 7.88 -0.91
C VAL A 364 -8.27 8.70 -2.19
N GLN A 365 -8.59 10.00 -2.11
CA GLN A 365 -8.55 10.90 -3.27
C GLN A 365 -7.15 10.95 -3.89
N ALA A 366 -6.11 11.15 -3.07
CA ALA A 366 -4.72 11.16 -3.55
C ALA A 366 -4.32 9.83 -4.24
N ALA A 367 -4.67 8.69 -3.64
CA ALA A 367 -4.41 7.38 -4.22
C ALA A 367 -5.15 7.16 -5.55
N LEU A 368 -6.42 7.55 -5.64
CA LEU A 368 -7.21 7.44 -6.87
C LEU A 368 -6.70 8.37 -7.97
N ASP A 369 -6.25 9.57 -7.63
CA ASP A 369 -5.72 10.52 -8.60
C ASP A 369 -4.40 10.02 -9.21
N PHE A 370 -3.52 9.45 -8.40
CA PHE A 370 -2.35 8.72 -8.89
C PHE A 370 -2.76 7.54 -9.78
N ALA A 371 -3.65 6.66 -9.29
CA ALA A 371 -4.02 5.45 -10.01
C ALA A 371 -4.69 5.72 -11.36
N LYS A 372 -5.47 6.81 -11.48
CA LYS A 372 -6.04 7.27 -12.77
C LYS A 372 -4.97 7.78 -13.72
N ALA A 373 -3.94 8.46 -13.20
CA ALA A 373 -2.85 9.01 -14.01
C ALA A 373 -1.89 7.90 -14.49
N ASP A 374 -1.55 6.95 -13.61
CA ASP A 374 -0.67 5.82 -13.89
C ASP A 374 -1.34 4.75 -14.76
N GLY A 375 -2.61 4.43 -14.51
CA GLY A 375 -3.38 3.46 -15.28
C GLY A 375 -3.04 1.98 -15.03
N ASN A 376 -2.02 1.68 -14.21
CA ASN A 376 -1.59 0.31 -13.87
C ASN A 376 -1.63 0.05 -12.36
N THR A 377 -2.32 0.91 -11.60
CA THR A 377 -2.39 0.83 -10.13
C THR A 377 -3.75 0.32 -9.69
N MET A 378 -3.75 -0.72 -8.86
CA MET A 378 -4.93 -1.17 -8.13
C MET A 378 -5.06 -0.40 -6.82
N VAL A 379 -6.26 0.09 -6.51
CA VAL A 379 -6.59 0.73 -5.24
C VAL A 379 -7.70 -0.06 -4.57
N ILE A 380 -7.51 -0.43 -3.30
CA ILE A 380 -8.52 -1.09 -2.46
C ILE A 380 -8.79 -0.22 -1.25
N VAL A 381 -10.06 0.01 -0.92
CA VAL A 381 -10.49 0.72 0.30
C VAL A 381 -11.43 -0.18 1.10
N THR A 382 -11.11 -0.42 2.37
CA THR A 382 -11.93 -1.24 3.27
C THR A 382 -11.63 -0.92 4.74
N ALA A 383 -12.12 -1.75 5.65
CA ALA A 383 -11.95 -1.64 7.10
C ALA A 383 -11.69 -3.02 7.69
N ASP A 384 -10.95 -3.12 8.78
CA ASP A 384 -10.58 -4.39 9.39
C ASP A 384 -11.77 -5.11 10.06
N HIS A 385 -12.67 -4.38 10.72
CA HIS A 385 -13.92 -4.84 11.30
C HIS A 385 -14.97 -3.72 11.37
N ALA A 386 -16.23 -4.08 11.67
CA ALA A 386 -17.27 -3.09 11.93
C ALA A 386 -17.18 -2.61 13.40
N HIS A 387 -17.83 -1.48 13.70
CA HIS A 387 -17.83 -0.92 15.05
C HIS A 387 -19.26 -0.60 15.54
N THR A 388 -19.39 -0.06 16.75
CA THR A 388 -20.66 0.11 17.46
C THR A 388 -21.50 1.32 17.04
N SER A 389 -20.94 2.33 16.36
CA SER A 389 -21.65 3.60 16.20
C SER A 389 -22.89 3.42 15.34
N GLN A 390 -24.02 3.97 15.77
CA GLN A 390 -25.31 3.82 15.07
C GLN A 390 -25.99 5.16 14.90
N ILE A 391 -26.43 5.45 13.68
CA ILE A 391 -27.34 6.57 13.40
C ILE A 391 -28.75 6.17 13.83
N VAL A 392 -29.35 6.95 14.74
CA VAL A 392 -30.65 6.60 15.35
C VAL A 392 -31.59 7.81 15.44
N ASP A 393 -32.90 7.54 15.55
CA ASP A 393 -33.92 8.58 15.80
C ASP A 393 -34.07 8.89 17.31
N GLY A 394 -34.03 7.83 18.13
CA GLY A 394 -34.14 7.90 19.57
C GLY A 394 -33.28 6.85 20.25
N THR A 395 -32.99 7.07 21.53
CA THR A 395 -32.03 6.27 22.29
C THR A 395 -32.66 5.75 23.58
N PRO A 396 -32.46 4.48 23.95
CA PRO A 396 -32.84 4.02 25.28
C PRO A 396 -32.24 4.91 26.39
N PRO A 397 -32.88 5.01 27.58
CA PRO A 397 -32.42 5.89 28.65
C PRO A 397 -31.03 5.58 29.21
N THR A 398 -30.42 4.48 28.78
CA THR A 398 -29.13 3.97 29.28
C THR A 398 -28.03 3.99 28.23
N SER A 399 -28.33 4.26 26.96
CA SER A 399 -27.31 4.29 25.89
C SER A 399 -26.56 5.62 25.88
N LEU A 400 -25.29 5.58 25.52
CA LEU A 400 -24.53 6.78 25.23
C LEU A 400 -24.97 7.32 23.87
N SER A 401 -25.25 8.61 23.79
CA SER A 401 -25.58 9.26 22.52
C SER A 401 -25.14 10.71 22.46
N THR A 402 -25.06 11.23 21.25
CA THR A 402 -24.79 12.64 20.97
C THR A 402 -25.62 13.11 19.78
N SER A 403 -26.03 14.37 19.82
CA SER A 403 -26.72 15.04 18.71
C SER A 403 -25.74 15.96 17.98
N LEU A 404 -25.59 15.77 16.68
CA LEU A 404 -24.76 16.59 15.81
C LEU A 404 -25.63 17.40 14.84
N LEU A 405 -25.24 18.64 14.57
CA LEU A 405 -25.82 19.48 13.53
C LEU A 405 -25.00 19.29 12.25
N THR A 406 -25.56 18.61 11.26
CA THR A 406 -24.89 18.35 9.98
C THR A 406 -24.69 19.65 9.18
N ASN A 407 -23.85 19.59 8.15
CA ASN A 407 -23.60 20.73 7.26
C ASN A 407 -24.82 21.10 6.40
N GLU A 408 -25.72 20.15 6.13
CA GLU A 408 -27.02 20.43 5.49
C GLU A 408 -28.08 21.02 6.44
N GLY A 409 -27.74 21.19 7.73
CA GLY A 409 -28.59 21.85 8.73
C GLY A 409 -29.59 20.92 9.44
N SER A 410 -29.46 19.61 9.25
CA SER A 410 -30.28 18.59 9.92
C SER A 410 -29.62 18.12 11.22
N THR A 411 -30.42 17.65 12.18
CA THR A 411 -29.89 16.96 13.37
C THR A 411 -29.71 15.49 13.06
N MET A 412 -28.51 14.97 13.32
CA MET A 412 -28.20 13.54 13.28
C MET A 412 -27.83 13.10 14.70
N LYS A 413 -28.41 12.00 15.18
CA LYS A 413 -28.03 11.42 16.47
C LYS A 413 -27.20 10.17 16.23
N ILE A 414 -26.10 10.06 16.96
CA ILE A 414 -25.24 8.88 16.97
C ILE A 414 -25.30 8.27 18.36
N ALA A 415 -25.51 6.96 18.41
CA ALA A 415 -25.58 6.16 19.61
C ALA A 415 -24.46 5.13 19.68
N TYR A 416 -24.01 4.86 20.90
CA TYR A 416 -23.01 3.87 21.26
C TYR A 416 -23.59 3.00 22.37
N GLY A 417 -23.61 1.67 22.13
CA GLY A 417 -24.46 0.76 22.90
C GLY A 417 -23.78 -0.53 23.39
N THR A 418 -22.49 -0.69 23.14
CA THR A 418 -21.74 -1.93 23.46
C THR A 418 -21.04 -1.85 24.81
N ALA A 419 -20.86 -0.65 25.38
CA ALA A 419 -20.40 -0.47 26.76
C ALA A 419 -21.08 0.69 27.48
N ALA A 420 -21.12 0.60 28.81
CA ALA A 420 -21.63 1.67 29.67
C ALA A 420 -20.70 2.90 29.68
N ALA A 421 -21.19 4.02 30.22
CA ALA A 421 -20.40 5.23 30.43
C ALA A 421 -19.08 4.93 31.16
N GLY A 422 -17.95 5.38 30.59
CA GLY A 422 -16.62 5.15 31.13
C GLY A 422 -15.98 3.81 30.74
N GLY A 423 -16.69 2.94 30.01
CA GLY A 423 -16.12 1.77 29.35
C GLY A 423 -15.69 2.07 27.91
N SER A 424 -14.87 1.19 27.34
CA SER A 424 -14.56 1.18 25.90
C SER A 424 -15.72 0.55 25.16
N GLN A 425 -16.26 1.25 24.15
CA GLN A 425 -17.18 0.60 23.22
C GLN A 425 -16.46 -0.56 22.50
N GLN A 426 -17.20 -1.47 21.88
CA GLN A 426 -16.64 -2.69 21.31
C GLN A 426 -16.84 -2.73 19.80
N HIS A 427 -15.97 -3.47 19.12
CA HIS A 427 -16.15 -3.84 17.73
C HIS A 427 -17.47 -4.63 17.54
N THR A 428 -17.90 -4.79 16.30
CA THR A 428 -19.03 -5.64 15.94
C THR A 428 -18.70 -6.56 14.77
N GLY A 429 -19.33 -7.74 14.74
CA GLY A 429 -19.06 -8.80 13.77
C GLY A 429 -19.79 -8.69 12.44
N SER A 430 -20.30 -7.50 12.09
CA SER A 430 -20.98 -7.34 10.81
C SER A 430 -19.98 -7.46 9.67
N GLN A 431 -20.38 -8.09 8.57
CA GLN A 431 -19.70 -7.87 7.30
C GLN A 431 -19.70 -6.38 6.96
N LEU A 432 -18.71 -5.94 6.20
CA LEU A 432 -18.51 -4.53 5.86
C LEU A 432 -18.04 -4.35 4.41
N ARG A 433 -18.11 -3.11 3.92
CA ARG A 433 -17.74 -2.74 2.56
C ARG A 433 -16.25 -2.97 2.23
N VAL A 434 -16.01 -3.56 1.07
CA VAL A 434 -14.72 -3.51 0.36
C VAL A 434 -14.98 -2.90 -1.02
N ALA A 435 -14.10 -2.00 -1.46
CA ALA A 435 -14.22 -1.34 -2.77
C ALA A 435 -12.88 -1.30 -3.50
N GLY A 436 -12.93 -1.35 -4.83
CA GLY A 436 -11.76 -1.49 -5.68
C GLY A 436 -11.81 -0.63 -6.94
N TYR A 437 -10.62 -0.21 -7.40
CA TYR A 437 -10.37 0.50 -8.65
C TYR A 437 -9.09 -0.05 -9.31
N GLY A 438 -9.05 -0.09 -10.65
CA GLY A 438 -7.86 -0.46 -11.42
C GLY A 438 -7.74 -1.96 -11.76
N PRO A 439 -6.60 -2.39 -12.33
CA PRO A 439 -6.36 -3.78 -12.75
C PRO A 439 -6.57 -4.79 -11.62
N GLY A 440 -7.34 -5.85 -11.85
CA GLY A 440 -7.57 -6.91 -10.85
C GLY A 440 -8.63 -6.59 -9.77
N ALA A 441 -9.13 -5.35 -9.70
CA ALA A 441 -10.07 -4.92 -8.68
C ALA A 441 -11.44 -5.62 -8.73
N ALA A 442 -11.80 -6.30 -9.82
CA ALA A 442 -13.04 -7.06 -9.92
C ALA A 442 -13.16 -8.20 -8.88
N ASN A 443 -12.04 -8.65 -8.30
CA ASN A 443 -12.04 -9.69 -7.27
C ASN A 443 -12.66 -9.24 -5.94
N VAL A 444 -12.90 -7.94 -5.73
CA VAL A 444 -13.57 -7.44 -4.51
C VAL A 444 -15.10 -7.51 -4.58
N VAL A 445 -15.67 -7.85 -5.74
CA VAL A 445 -17.11 -7.81 -5.98
C VAL A 445 -17.81 -9.02 -5.37
N GLY A 446 -18.96 -8.78 -4.72
CA GLY A 446 -19.77 -9.84 -4.11
C GLY A 446 -19.47 -10.03 -2.64
N LEU A 447 -19.60 -11.27 -2.15
CA LEU A 447 -19.26 -11.64 -0.77
C LEU A 447 -17.94 -12.41 -0.78
N ILE A 448 -16.92 -11.86 -0.12
CA ILE A 448 -15.59 -12.47 0.02
C ILE A 448 -15.21 -12.61 1.51
N ASP A 449 -14.10 -13.27 1.81
CA ASP A 449 -13.45 -13.22 3.12
C ASP A 449 -12.32 -12.18 3.11
N GLN A 450 -11.99 -11.61 4.26
CA GLN A 450 -10.83 -10.73 4.41
C GLN A 450 -9.51 -11.37 3.95
N THR A 451 -9.38 -12.71 4.01
CA THR A 451 -8.22 -13.42 3.44
C THR A 451 -8.15 -13.34 1.92
N ASP A 452 -9.27 -13.13 1.22
CA ASP A 452 -9.27 -13.01 -0.25
C ASP A 452 -8.56 -11.74 -0.72
N ASN A 453 -8.44 -10.71 0.12
CA ASN A 453 -7.65 -9.52 -0.19
C ASN A 453 -6.17 -9.87 -0.38
N PHE A 454 -5.61 -10.79 0.43
CA PHE A 454 -4.24 -11.28 0.27
C PHE A 454 -4.04 -11.84 -1.14
N PHE A 455 -4.88 -12.79 -1.53
CA PHE A 455 -4.77 -13.45 -2.83
C PHE A 455 -5.08 -12.50 -3.99
N THR A 456 -6.01 -11.57 -3.81
CA THR A 456 -6.29 -10.53 -4.80
C THR A 456 -5.06 -9.69 -5.08
N ILE A 457 -4.34 -9.26 -4.04
CA ILE A 457 -3.16 -8.41 -4.16
C ILE A 457 -1.98 -9.19 -4.75
N VAL A 458 -1.65 -10.37 -4.22
CA VAL A 458 -0.55 -11.21 -4.74
C VAL A 458 -0.77 -11.54 -6.21
N ASN A 459 -2.00 -11.93 -6.60
CA ASN A 459 -2.28 -12.29 -7.98
C ASN A 459 -2.26 -11.07 -8.91
N ALA A 460 -2.69 -9.89 -8.44
CA ALA A 460 -2.64 -8.67 -9.23
C ALA A 460 -1.19 -8.24 -9.49
N LEU A 461 -0.31 -8.36 -8.50
CA LEU A 461 1.12 -8.01 -8.59
C LEU A 461 1.99 -9.15 -9.16
N GLU A 462 1.41 -10.31 -9.48
CA GLU A 462 2.12 -11.50 -9.99
C GLU A 462 3.30 -11.98 -9.10
N LEU A 463 3.14 -11.88 -7.78
CA LEU A 463 4.23 -12.18 -6.83
C LEU A 463 4.46 -13.68 -6.65
N ASP A 464 5.73 -14.11 -6.60
CA ASP A 464 6.12 -15.43 -6.12
C ASP A 464 6.05 -15.46 -4.59
N ARG A 465 5.25 -16.38 -4.06
CA ARG A 465 5.03 -16.56 -2.62
C ARG A 465 6.00 -17.54 -1.97
N ASN A 466 6.83 -18.24 -2.75
CA ASN A 466 7.82 -19.15 -2.22
C ASN A 466 9.09 -18.38 -1.85
N LEU A 467 9.06 -17.64 -0.75
CA LEU A 467 10.16 -16.75 -0.33
C LEU A 467 11.48 -17.49 -0.19
N ASP A 468 11.50 -18.63 0.52
CA ASP A 468 12.70 -19.46 0.66
C ASP A 468 13.28 -19.86 -0.71
N GLY A 469 12.39 -20.05 -1.69
CA GLY A 469 12.76 -20.42 -3.05
C GLY A 469 13.51 -19.37 -3.83
N LEU A 470 13.32 -18.08 -3.49
CA LEU A 470 13.96 -16.95 -4.17
C LEU A 470 15.46 -16.90 -3.91
N SER A 471 15.93 -17.50 -2.81
CA SER A 471 17.36 -17.59 -2.47
C SER A 471 18.06 -18.87 -2.98
N ASN A 472 17.36 -19.79 -3.65
CA ASN A 472 17.91 -21.11 -4.01
C ASN A 472 19.11 -21.05 -4.97
N ASP A 473 19.13 -20.05 -5.85
CA ASP A 473 20.17 -19.86 -6.85
C ASP A 473 21.22 -18.82 -6.41
N ALA A 474 21.23 -18.47 -5.12
CA ALA A 474 22.17 -17.51 -4.55
C ALA A 474 23.63 -17.94 -4.78
N THR A 475 24.50 -16.96 -4.96
CA THR A 475 25.93 -17.17 -5.22
C THR A 475 26.77 -16.38 -4.23
N ILE A 476 28.01 -16.85 -3.99
CA ILE A 476 28.99 -16.17 -3.13
C ILE A 476 30.26 -15.84 -3.92
N SER A 477 30.75 -14.62 -3.70
CA SER A 477 31.99 -14.10 -4.26
C SER A 477 32.94 -13.69 -3.14
N ALA A 478 34.17 -14.19 -3.17
CA ALA A 478 35.25 -13.83 -2.26
C ALA A 478 36.61 -13.89 -2.98
N PRO A 479 37.62 -13.11 -2.55
CA PRO A 479 39.00 -13.27 -3.03
C PRO A 479 39.56 -14.65 -2.67
N ALA A 480 40.23 -15.30 -3.63
CA ALA A 480 40.87 -16.60 -3.40
C ALA A 480 42.07 -16.51 -2.45
N GLU A 481 42.77 -15.37 -2.45
CA GLU A 481 43.97 -15.12 -1.64
C GLU A 481 43.91 -13.73 -1.00
N VAL A 482 44.25 -13.66 0.29
CA VAL A 482 44.26 -12.42 1.09
C VAL A 482 45.53 -12.34 1.94
N ALA A 483 45.97 -11.12 2.24
CA ALA A 483 47.12 -10.91 3.10
C ALA A 483 46.71 -11.04 4.58
N PRO A 484 47.65 -11.38 5.48
CA PRO A 484 47.32 -11.51 6.89
C PRO A 484 46.99 -10.14 7.50
N GLY A 485 45.90 -10.04 8.26
CA GLY A 485 45.47 -8.83 8.94
C GLY A 485 44.90 -7.74 8.03
N THR A 486 44.62 -8.03 6.75
CA THR A 486 43.95 -7.09 5.84
C THR A 486 42.46 -7.39 5.74
N ASP A 487 41.68 -6.35 5.51
CA ASP A 487 40.24 -6.47 5.25
C ASP A 487 40.00 -6.86 3.79
N PHE A 488 39.00 -7.70 3.58
CA PHE A 488 38.51 -8.10 2.27
C PHE A 488 36.99 -8.20 2.27
N THR A 489 36.40 -8.14 1.07
CA THR A 489 34.94 -8.19 0.89
C THR A 489 34.48 -9.58 0.50
N VAL A 490 33.36 -10.01 1.08
CA VAL A 490 32.62 -11.20 0.67
C VAL A 490 31.19 -10.80 0.36
N THR A 491 30.68 -11.23 -0.79
CA THR A 491 29.34 -10.84 -1.26
C THR A 491 28.51 -12.07 -1.56
N ALA A 492 27.30 -12.13 -1.01
CA ALA A 492 26.22 -12.99 -1.48
C ALA A 492 25.33 -12.20 -2.44
N SER A 493 24.88 -12.83 -3.52
CA SER A 493 23.99 -12.24 -4.54
C SER A 493 22.93 -13.24 -4.96
N GLY A 494 21.71 -12.77 -5.26
CA GLY A 494 20.57 -13.64 -5.58
C GLY A 494 19.94 -14.25 -4.32
N ILE A 495 19.90 -13.48 -3.22
CA ILE A 495 19.42 -13.92 -1.90
C ILE A 495 18.15 -13.14 -1.48
N GLU A 496 17.25 -12.90 -2.44
CA GLU A 496 16.07 -12.04 -2.30
C GLU A 496 15.04 -12.58 -1.30
N GLY A 497 15.04 -13.89 -1.03
CA GLY A 497 14.18 -14.52 -0.03
C GLY A 497 14.56 -14.18 1.42
N ASP A 498 15.73 -13.57 1.63
CA ASP A 498 16.24 -13.23 2.94
C ASP A 498 16.27 -11.71 3.17
N ARG A 499 15.98 -11.31 4.40
CA ARG A 499 16.10 -9.93 4.87
C ARG A 499 17.48 -9.67 5.46
N GLN A 500 18.11 -10.70 6.00
CA GLN A 500 19.44 -10.66 6.60
C GLN A 500 20.22 -11.92 6.30
N VAL A 501 21.54 -11.80 6.30
CA VAL A 501 22.49 -12.91 6.17
C VAL A 501 23.39 -12.90 7.39
N SER A 502 23.64 -14.07 7.98
CA SER A 502 24.67 -14.26 9.01
C SER A 502 25.96 -14.77 8.37
N GLY A 503 27.12 -14.36 8.91
CA GLY A 503 28.43 -14.79 8.39
C GLY A 503 29.31 -15.44 9.45
N VAL A 504 30.06 -16.48 9.06
CA VAL A 504 31.10 -17.10 9.89
C VAL A 504 32.36 -17.32 9.07
N PHE A 505 33.51 -16.92 9.60
CA PHE A 505 34.82 -17.28 9.05
C PHE A 505 35.46 -18.40 9.87
N THR A 506 35.71 -19.55 9.23
CA THR A 506 36.36 -20.71 9.85
C THR A 506 37.81 -20.85 9.35
N PRO A 507 38.83 -20.54 10.17
CA PRO A 507 40.22 -20.75 9.79
C PRO A 507 40.59 -22.25 9.82
N ALA A 508 41.64 -22.67 9.08
CA ALA A 508 42.16 -24.04 9.15
C ALA A 508 42.68 -24.44 10.54
N THR A 509 43.07 -23.45 11.34
CA THR A 509 43.50 -23.64 12.73
C THR A 509 42.95 -22.51 13.60
N GLY A 510 42.31 -22.84 14.70
CA GLY A 510 41.66 -21.89 15.61
C GLY A 510 40.15 -22.07 15.65
N ASP A 511 39.49 -21.21 16.39
CA ASP A 511 38.03 -21.23 16.53
C ASP A 511 37.36 -20.41 15.39
N PRO A 512 36.14 -20.78 14.97
CA PRO A 512 35.35 -19.96 14.05
C PRO A 512 35.13 -18.55 14.60
N VAL A 513 35.15 -17.57 13.71
CA VAL A 513 34.89 -16.16 14.00
C VAL A 513 33.52 -15.80 13.47
N ASP A 514 32.62 -15.39 14.38
CA ASP A 514 31.32 -14.83 14.03
C ASP A 514 31.50 -13.45 13.38
N LEU A 515 30.94 -13.27 12.18
CA LEU A 515 30.98 -12.02 11.42
C LEU A 515 29.72 -11.17 11.65
N GLY A 516 28.76 -11.66 12.45
CA GLY A 516 27.49 -11.01 12.72
C GLY A 516 26.51 -11.11 11.55
N TYR A 517 25.60 -10.14 11.48
CA TYR A 517 24.54 -10.06 10.49
C TYR A 517 24.70 -8.82 9.62
N VAL A 518 24.31 -8.94 8.35
CA VAL A 518 24.16 -7.81 7.43
C VAL A 518 22.79 -7.87 6.77
N ASP A 519 22.24 -6.70 6.48
CA ASP A 519 20.98 -6.57 5.75
C ASP A 519 21.19 -6.98 4.27
N VAL A 520 20.17 -7.61 3.70
CA VAL A 520 20.09 -7.84 2.25
C VAL A 520 19.52 -6.58 1.61
N ILE A 521 20.29 -5.98 0.70
CA ILE A 521 19.94 -4.78 -0.05
C ILE A 521 19.83 -5.19 -1.53
N ASP A 522 18.61 -5.14 -2.08
CA ASP A 522 18.32 -5.50 -3.48
C ASP A 522 18.91 -6.86 -3.89
N GLY A 523 18.70 -7.89 -3.06
CA GLY A 523 19.19 -9.25 -3.30
C GLY A 523 20.69 -9.46 -3.04
N ILE A 524 21.38 -8.47 -2.44
CA ILE A 524 22.82 -8.50 -2.18
C ILE A 524 23.12 -8.32 -0.68
N ALA A 525 23.96 -9.18 -0.12
CA ALA A 525 24.53 -9.04 1.22
C ALA A 525 26.05 -8.96 1.14
N THR A 526 26.65 -7.95 1.77
CA THR A 526 28.10 -7.70 1.71
C THR A 526 28.73 -7.64 3.09
N PHE A 527 29.73 -8.49 3.32
CA PHE A 527 30.53 -8.53 4.53
C PHE A 527 31.91 -7.94 4.29
N THR A 528 32.40 -7.17 5.26
CA THR A 528 33.83 -6.83 5.38
C THR A 528 34.46 -7.77 6.41
N VAL A 529 35.44 -8.56 5.99
CA VAL A 529 36.08 -9.59 6.81
C VAL A 529 37.55 -9.26 6.98
N THR A 530 38.04 -9.24 8.23
CA THR A 530 39.48 -9.11 8.51
C THR A 530 40.15 -10.47 8.47
N ALA A 531 41.12 -10.65 7.57
CA ALA A 531 41.88 -11.89 7.48
C ALA A 531 42.69 -12.14 8.77
N PRO A 532 42.74 -13.38 9.30
CA PRO A 532 43.54 -13.68 10.48
C PRO A 532 45.03 -13.44 10.20
N THR A 533 45.82 -13.25 11.26
CA THR A 533 47.28 -13.13 11.14
C THR A 533 47.98 -14.46 10.87
N ALA A 534 47.33 -15.58 11.22
CA ALA A 534 47.83 -16.92 10.93
C ALA A 534 47.65 -17.26 9.45
N LEU A 535 48.70 -17.81 8.84
CA LEU A 535 48.67 -18.26 7.45
C LEU A 535 47.93 -19.58 7.33
N GLY A 536 47.20 -19.76 6.24
CA GLY A 536 46.49 -21.01 5.95
C GLY A 536 45.20 -20.81 5.18
N ALA A 537 44.57 -21.94 4.83
CA ALA A 537 43.24 -21.92 4.25
C ALA A 537 42.20 -21.53 5.31
N GLY A 538 41.11 -20.92 4.87
CA GLY A 538 39.92 -20.66 5.65
C GLY A 538 38.68 -20.76 4.77
N THR A 539 37.52 -20.81 5.41
CA THR A 539 36.23 -20.85 4.73
C THR A 539 35.33 -19.78 5.30
N VAL A 540 34.78 -18.93 4.44
CA VAL A 540 33.67 -18.05 4.80
C VAL A 540 32.38 -18.78 4.48
N THR A 541 31.49 -18.88 5.46
CA THR A 541 30.13 -19.41 5.30
C THR A 541 29.15 -18.26 5.54
N LEU A 542 28.28 -18.01 4.57
CA LEU A 542 27.17 -17.07 4.68
C LEU A 542 25.87 -17.85 4.67
N THR A 543 24.97 -17.55 5.60
CA THR A 543 23.69 -18.25 5.75
C THR A 543 22.53 -17.25 5.70
N GLY A 544 21.59 -17.46 4.78
CA GLY A 544 20.33 -16.71 4.75
C GLY A 544 19.52 -16.98 6.03
N VAL A 545 19.10 -15.92 6.72
CA VAL A 545 18.44 -16.04 8.04
C VAL A 545 17.03 -16.63 7.92
N GLN A 546 16.35 -16.42 6.81
CA GLN A 546 14.99 -16.90 6.57
C GLN A 546 15.01 -18.24 5.84
N SER A 547 15.70 -18.30 4.70
CA SER A 547 15.74 -19.46 3.82
C SER A 547 16.63 -20.60 4.33
N GLY A 548 17.62 -20.26 5.18
CA GLY A 548 18.66 -21.19 5.62
C GLY A 548 19.65 -21.58 4.51
N VAL A 549 19.62 -20.92 3.34
CA VAL A 549 20.57 -21.18 2.25
C VAL A 549 21.99 -20.89 2.72
N GLU A 550 22.86 -21.89 2.64
CA GLU A 550 24.28 -21.78 3.00
C GLU A 550 25.16 -21.63 1.76
N LEU A 551 25.98 -20.59 1.76
CA LEU A 551 26.95 -20.28 0.72
C LEU A 551 28.36 -20.30 1.30
N THR A 552 29.27 -21.03 0.67
CA THR A 552 30.65 -21.15 1.17
C THR A 552 31.69 -20.71 0.15
N ALA A 553 32.68 -19.93 0.59
CA ALA A 553 33.83 -19.54 -0.22
C ALA A 553 35.15 -19.87 0.49
N ALA A 554 36.09 -20.46 -0.24
CA ALA A 554 37.43 -20.73 0.25
C ALA A 554 38.33 -19.50 0.09
N VAL A 555 39.07 -19.16 1.16
CA VAL A 555 39.97 -18.00 1.21
C VAL A 555 41.31 -18.46 1.77
N ASN A 556 42.41 -18.22 1.06
CA ASN A 556 43.75 -18.55 1.53
C ASN A 556 44.48 -17.30 2.06
N VAL A 557 44.88 -17.35 3.32
CA VAL A 557 45.69 -16.30 3.95
C VAL A 557 47.16 -16.59 3.70
N ILE A 558 47.79 -15.80 2.84
CA ILE A 558 49.18 -16.00 2.43
C ILE A 558 50.01 -14.72 2.54
N ALA A 559 51.28 -14.89 2.89
CA ALA A 559 52.21 -13.76 2.95
C ALA A 559 52.46 -13.17 1.56
N GLY A 560 52.26 -11.85 1.42
CA GLY A 560 52.52 -11.12 0.17
C GLY A 560 51.39 -11.12 -0.85
N ALA A 561 50.19 -11.64 -0.51
CA ALA A 561 49.01 -11.45 -1.34
C ALA A 561 48.68 -9.96 -1.50
N VAL A 562 48.23 -9.58 -2.70
CA VAL A 562 47.62 -8.26 -2.93
C VAL A 562 46.15 -8.42 -2.59
N THR A 563 45.74 -7.96 -1.42
CA THR A 563 44.32 -7.96 -1.05
C THR A 563 43.65 -6.83 -1.82
N PRO A 564 42.63 -7.10 -2.65
CA PRO A 564 41.80 -6.04 -3.18
C PRO A 564 41.27 -5.24 -1.99
N ALA A 565 41.52 -3.94 -1.99
CA ALA A 565 40.94 -3.08 -0.95
C ALA A 565 39.42 -3.31 -0.94
N PRO A 566 38.77 -3.34 0.24
CA PRO A 566 37.32 -3.33 0.29
C PRO A 566 36.82 -2.24 -0.63
N SER A 567 35.92 -2.59 -1.55
CA SER A 567 35.25 -1.55 -2.34
C SER A 567 34.54 -0.68 -1.34
N ALA A 568 34.74 0.65 -1.40
CA ALA A 568 34.00 1.54 -0.53
C ALA A 568 32.51 1.26 -0.75
N THR A 569 31.81 0.83 0.29
CA THR A 569 30.35 0.85 0.33
C THR A 569 29.95 2.27 -0.10
N PRO A 570 29.06 2.45 -1.08
CA PRO A 570 28.69 3.80 -1.51
C PRO A 570 28.24 4.57 -0.27
N THR A 571 29.02 5.58 0.08
CA THR A 571 28.65 6.52 1.14
C THR A 571 27.45 7.31 0.60
N PRO A 572 26.34 7.48 1.33
CA PRO A 572 25.26 8.35 0.93
C PRO A 572 25.81 9.77 0.73
N GLY A 573 26.11 10.12 -0.52
CA GLY A 573 26.85 11.29 -0.91
C GLY A 573 25.90 12.34 -1.46
N ALA A 574 25.88 13.49 -0.80
CA ALA A 574 25.16 14.71 -1.17
C ALA A 574 25.01 14.94 -2.68
N VAL A 575 23.78 15.30 -3.06
CA VAL A 575 23.39 15.78 -4.39
C VAL A 575 24.33 16.90 -4.85
N PRO A 576 25.04 16.76 -5.99
CA PRO A 576 25.74 17.87 -6.59
C PRO A 576 24.72 18.86 -7.17
N ALA A 577 24.86 20.11 -6.76
CA ALA A 577 24.06 21.23 -7.24
C ALA A 577 24.13 21.39 -8.77
N ASP A 578 22.99 21.73 -9.34
CA ASP A 578 22.77 22.18 -10.71
C ASP A 578 23.86 23.16 -11.21
N GLY A 579 24.48 22.80 -12.33
CA GLY A 579 25.41 23.63 -13.10
C GLY A 579 24.93 23.70 -14.55
N GLY A 580 24.36 24.83 -14.93
CA GLY A 580 23.57 24.97 -16.15
C GLY A 580 24.33 24.94 -17.50
N ASN A 581 23.56 24.54 -18.51
CA ASN A 581 23.41 25.16 -19.84
C ASN A 581 24.68 25.40 -20.69
N THR A 582 24.77 24.76 -21.86
CA THR A 582 24.69 25.42 -23.20
C THR A 582 25.05 24.47 -24.35
N ALA A 583 24.39 24.72 -25.48
CA ALA A 583 24.44 23.99 -26.73
C ALA A 583 25.75 24.17 -27.54
N GLY A 584 26.02 23.17 -28.40
CA GLY A 584 26.55 23.40 -29.75
C GLY A 584 27.85 22.68 -30.12
N GLY A 585 27.82 21.92 -31.23
CA GLY A 585 28.98 21.81 -32.13
C GLY A 585 29.47 20.42 -32.52
N VAL A 586 28.86 19.85 -33.56
CA VAL A 586 29.45 19.20 -34.76
C VAL A 586 30.77 18.40 -34.62
N GLY A 587 30.71 17.12 -34.99
CA GLY A 587 31.87 16.31 -35.37
C GLY A 587 31.47 15.09 -36.21
N THR A 588 31.89 15.09 -37.47
CA THR A 588 31.49 14.19 -38.58
C THR A 588 32.17 12.82 -38.63
N ALA A 589 31.37 11.81 -39.00
CA ALA A 589 31.58 10.71 -39.96
C ALA A 589 32.89 9.88 -39.98
N GLY A 590 32.71 8.56 -39.86
CA GLY A 590 33.60 7.52 -40.39
C GLY A 590 32.79 6.27 -40.79
N SER A 591 32.83 5.89 -42.06
CA SER A 591 31.98 4.91 -42.74
C SER A 591 32.41 3.44 -42.58
N GLY A 592 31.43 2.53 -42.65
CA GLY A 592 31.64 1.11 -43.01
C GLY A 592 30.38 0.48 -43.63
N ASN A 593 30.33 0.40 -44.96
CA ASN A 593 29.41 -0.46 -45.76
C ASN A 593 29.66 -1.94 -45.43
N GLY A 594 28.74 -2.93 -45.49
CA GLY A 594 27.36 -3.12 -45.98
C GLY A 594 27.03 -4.63 -45.78
N PRO A 595 26.14 -5.32 -46.54
CA PRO A 595 24.97 -4.88 -47.30
C PRO A 595 23.66 -5.61 -46.89
N LEU A 596 22.55 -5.12 -47.46
CA LEU A 596 21.17 -5.59 -47.33
C LEU A 596 20.91 -7.00 -47.91
N ALA A 597 20.02 -7.74 -47.26
CA ALA A 597 19.24 -8.80 -47.87
C ALA A 597 17.78 -8.73 -47.39
N PHE A 598 16.90 -8.27 -48.30
CA PHE A 598 15.46 -8.43 -48.23
C PHE A 598 15.07 -9.79 -48.82
N THR A 599 14.18 -10.52 -48.16
CA THR A 599 13.20 -11.39 -48.81
C THR A 599 11.92 -11.40 -47.97
N GLY A 600 10.82 -11.04 -48.61
CA GLY A 600 9.47 -11.08 -48.04
C GLY A 600 8.60 -12.09 -48.77
N SER A 601 7.68 -12.70 -48.02
CA SER A 601 6.45 -13.42 -48.40
C SER A 601 5.98 -14.06 -47.08
N GLU A 602 4.85 -13.75 -46.46
CA GLU A 602 3.49 -13.85 -46.98
C GLU A 602 2.54 -12.95 -46.17
N VAL A 603 1.86 -11.99 -46.82
CA VAL A 603 0.63 -11.38 -46.28
C VAL A 603 -0.31 -11.16 -47.47
N LEU A 604 -1.12 -12.18 -47.78
CA LEU A 604 -2.27 -12.09 -48.69
C LEU A 604 -3.10 -13.39 -48.55
N PRO A 605 -3.96 -13.47 -47.51
CA PRO A 605 -5.40 -13.54 -47.80
C PRO A 605 -6.33 -12.91 -46.73
N ALA A 606 -5.89 -11.90 -45.96
CA ALA A 606 -6.73 -11.29 -44.91
C ALA A 606 -7.60 -10.10 -45.37
N LEU A 607 -7.31 -9.49 -46.53
CA LEU A 607 -7.93 -8.22 -46.95
C LEU A 607 -9.18 -8.35 -47.85
N LEU A 608 -9.55 -9.57 -48.26
CA LEU A 608 -10.76 -9.82 -49.06
C LEU A 608 -11.98 -10.27 -48.24
N LEU A 609 -11.81 -10.63 -46.97
CA LEU A 609 -12.92 -11.05 -46.09
C LEU A 609 -13.61 -9.86 -45.39
N ALA A 610 -12.87 -8.78 -45.12
CA ALA A 610 -13.40 -7.59 -44.45
C ALA A 610 -14.30 -6.72 -45.35
N LEU A 611 -14.16 -6.81 -46.68
CA LEU A 611 -14.96 -6.05 -47.65
C LEU A 611 -16.28 -6.74 -48.04
N MET A 612 -16.45 -8.04 -47.77
CA MET A 612 -17.73 -8.74 -48.00
C MET A 612 -18.70 -8.65 -46.81
N LEU A 613 -18.20 -8.42 -45.59
CA LEU A 613 -19.04 -8.32 -44.39
C LEU A 613 -19.68 -6.94 -44.20
N THR A 614 -19.11 -5.88 -44.78
CA THR A 614 -19.70 -4.53 -44.76
C THR A 614 -20.81 -4.34 -45.79
N GLY A 615 -20.82 -5.12 -46.88
CA GLY A 615 -21.86 -5.09 -47.92
C GLY A 615 -23.17 -5.79 -47.52
N ALA A 616 -23.12 -6.84 -46.70
CA ALA A 616 -24.31 -7.60 -46.29
C ALA A 616 -25.16 -6.90 -45.20
N GLY A 617 -24.52 -6.12 -44.32
CA GLY A 617 -25.21 -5.37 -43.26
C GLY A 617 -26.09 -4.22 -43.78
N ALA A 618 -25.65 -3.53 -44.84
CA ALA A 618 -26.39 -2.40 -45.41
C ALA A 618 -27.71 -2.82 -46.12
N VAL A 619 -27.80 -4.05 -46.63
CA VAL A 619 -29.01 -4.56 -47.33
C VAL A 619 -30.11 -4.98 -46.36
N LEU A 620 -29.79 -5.37 -45.12
CA LEU A 620 -30.75 -5.75 -44.09
C LEU A 620 -31.42 -4.54 -43.40
N VAL A 621 -30.70 -3.43 -43.24
CA VAL A 621 -31.23 -2.20 -42.62
C VAL A 621 -32.21 -1.47 -43.54
N VAL A 622 -32.00 -1.49 -44.86
CA VAL A 622 -32.91 -0.85 -45.84
C VAL A 622 -34.20 -1.65 -46.06
N ARG A 623 -34.18 -2.98 -45.90
CA ARG A 623 -35.40 -3.81 -45.98
C ARG A 623 -36.31 -3.70 -44.75
N ARG A 624 -35.77 -3.41 -43.56
CA ARG A 624 -36.59 -3.27 -42.33
C ARG A 624 -37.34 -1.94 -42.27
N ARG A 625 -36.77 -0.85 -42.84
CA ARG A 625 -37.44 0.47 -42.91
C ARG A 625 -38.55 0.58 -43.96
N ARG A 626 -38.63 -0.32 -44.95
CA ARG A 626 -39.73 -0.34 -45.94
C ARG A 626 -40.98 -1.11 -45.50
N ARG A 627 -40.95 -1.84 -44.37
CA ARG A 627 -42.13 -2.56 -43.82
C ARG A 627 -42.88 -1.80 -42.71
N ALA A 628 -42.34 -0.69 -42.21
CA ALA A 628 -42.97 0.09 -41.14
C ALA A 628 -43.79 1.31 -41.64
N GLY A 629 -43.92 1.49 -42.96
CA GLY A 629 -44.53 2.67 -43.58
C GLY A 629 -45.79 2.39 -44.40
N MET A 630 -46.64 1.45 -43.97
CA MET A 630 -47.99 1.26 -44.52
C MET A 630 -48.89 0.63 -43.47
N ILE A 631 -49.58 1.44 -42.66
CA ILE A 631 -50.99 1.24 -42.27
C ILE A 631 -51.57 2.63 -42.01
N ASP A 632 -52.55 3.01 -42.83
CA ASP A 632 -53.34 4.25 -42.81
C ASP A 632 -54.71 4.02 -42.12
N HIS A 633 -55.31 5.14 -41.72
CA HIS A 633 -56.57 5.42 -41.05
C HIS A 633 -57.82 4.61 -41.46
N SER A 634 -58.58 4.21 -40.43
CA SER A 634 -60.05 4.28 -40.32
C SER A 634 -60.36 4.00 -38.84
N GLY A 635 -60.98 4.89 -38.05
CA GLY A 635 -62.29 5.47 -38.21
C GLY A 635 -63.36 4.49 -37.71
N VAL A 636 -63.96 4.74 -36.53
CA VAL A 636 -65.40 4.56 -36.19
C VAL A 636 -65.61 4.61 -34.65
N GLN A 637 -66.69 5.32 -34.30
CA GLN A 637 -67.29 5.57 -33.00
C GLN A 637 -67.72 4.30 -32.23
N MET A 638 -67.57 4.30 -30.91
CA MET A 638 -68.65 4.44 -29.90
C MET A 638 -68.05 4.66 -28.52
#